data_AF-A0A9J6P235-F1
#
_entry.id   AF-A0A9J6P235-F1
#
_cell.length_a   1.000
_cell.length_b   1.000
_cell.length_c   1.000
_cell.angle_alpha   90.00
_cell.angle_beta   90.00
_cell.angle_gamma   90.00
#
_symmetry.space_group_name_H-M   'P 1'
#
loop_
_entity.id
_entity.type
_entity.pdbx_description
1 polymer ?
#
loop_
_entity_poly.entity_id
_entity_poly.type
_entity_poly.pdbx_seq_one_letter_code
_entity_poly.pdbx_strand_id
1 'polypeptide(L)'
;MKKFILKFTIFITLFVVTFRLFIGATEEKLLRVYGPNTQMQIEQSFKYALKEEYNLIILGNSRMYRGINPDMFNVNTYNFAHDNDTYNQMYYKLLYLEKNNNLPNSVLIGTDYFQFSFIADTRNYIYKSLLDPEYMKDYSFHFNEDMNRRMTELQNNLLLRWNSIFEEEDENRRYLKGNGQFIIPGIPSETDTVTRESKMLPIQKEYFEKIIEYCKDKNIKVIVVMPPLRKNELINYTDEYLKEFNQYINDSLGEDGVYLNFTYDARFNINDFTDITHLDKEGADKFSKILWDRFKINFP
;
A
#
# COMPACT_ATOMS: atom_id res chain seq x y z
N MET A 1 0.68 38.43 -39.22
CA MET A 1 -0.06 37.47 -38.36
C MET A 1 0.19 36.00 -38.72
N LYS A 2 -0.13 35.51 -39.92
CA LYS A 2 0.07 34.08 -40.31
C LYS A 2 1.52 33.55 -40.13
N LYS A 3 2.54 34.32 -40.53
CA LYS A 3 3.95 33.95 -40.35
C LYS A 3 4.37 33.86 -38.87
N PHE A 4 3.79 34.69 -38.00
CA PHE A 4 4.06 34.66 -36.56
C PHE A 4 3.43 33.43 -35.92
N ILE A 5 2.15 33.15 -36.22
CA ILE A 5 1.44 31.97 -35.74
C ILE A 5 2.18 30.69 -36.18
N LEU A 6 2.62 30.61 -37.43
CA LEU A 6 3.38 29.46 -37.93
C LEU A 6 4.70 29.27 -37.17
N LYS A 7 5.50 30.34 -37.00
CA LYS A 7 6.76 30.27 -36.25
C LYS A 7 6.54 29.87 -34.79
N PHE A 8 5.52 30.43 -34.14
CA PHE A 8 5.16 30.11 -32.76
C PHE A 8 4.70 28.66 -32.61
N THR A 9 3.89 28.16 -33.56
CA THR A 9 3.44 26.77 -33.57
C THR A 9 4.59 25.80 -33.75
N ILE A 10 5.53 26.10 -34.66
CA ILE A 10 6.75 25.29 -34.85
C ILE A 10 7.58 25.27 -33.57
N PHE A 11 7.79 26.43 -32.94
CA PHE A 11 8.53 26.53 -31.68
C PHE A 11 7.89 25.71 -30.56
N ILE A 12 6.58 25.84 -30.34
CA ILE A 12 5.85 25.05 -29.34
C ILE A 12 5.97 23.56 -29.65
N THR A 13 5.81 23.17 -30.92
CA THR A 13 5.89 21.77 -31.31
C THR A 13 7.27 21.19 -31.02
N LEU A 14 8.34 21.90 -31.40
CA LEU A 14 9.72 21.49 -31.11
C LEU A 14 9.98 21.41 -29.61
N PHE A 15 9.49 22.39 -28.84
CA PHE A 15 9.60 22.38 -27.39
C PHE A 15 8.91 21.16 -26.76
N VAL A 16 7.65 20.88 -27.16
CA VAL A 16 6.88 19.73 -26.67
C VAL A 16 7.56 18.40 -27.03
N VAL A 17 8.06 18.28 -28.26
CA VAL A 17 8.79 17.07 -28.70
C VAL A 17 10.06 16.88 -27.87
N THR A 18 10.87 17.92 -27.72
CA THR A 18 12.12 17.87 -26.94
C THR A 18 11.84 17.55 -25.47
N PHE A 19 10.80 18.16 -24.90
CA PHE A 19 10.37 17.91 -23.53
C PHE A 19 9.88 16.48 -23.32
N ARG A 20 9.14 15.90 -24.28
CA ARG A 20 8.74 14.49 -24.23
C ARG A 20 9.93 13.54 -24.32
N LEU A 21 10.90 13.83 -25.18
CA LEU A 21 12.13 13.05 -25.28
C LEU A 21 12.92 13.11 -23.97
N PHE A 22 13.01 14.28 -23.34
CA PHE A 22 13.62 14.45 -22.02
C PHE A 22 12.91 13.61 -20.94
N ILE A 23 11.58 13.66 -20.87
CA ILE A 23 10.80 12.85 -19.93
C ILE A 23 11.05 11.36 -20.16
N GLY A 24 10.96 10.88 -21.40
CA GLY A 24 11.18 9.47 -21.71
C GLY A 24 12.61 9.00 -21.40
N ALA A 25 13.61 9.80 -21.75
CA ALA A 25 15.02 9.48 -21.49
C ALA A 25 15.37 9.47 -19.99
N THR A 26 14.72 10.31 -19.18
CA THR A 26 14.98 10.40 -17.74
C THR A 26 14.15 9.43 -16.91
N GLU A 27 13.10 8.81 -17.46
CA GLU A 27 12.21 7.93 -16.70
C GLU A 27 12.91 6.66 -16.21
N GLU A 28 13.61 5.98 -17.11
CA GLU A 28 14.37 4.78 -16.73
C GLU A 28 15.49 5.11 -15.75
N LYS A 29 16.19 6.23 -15.96
CA LYS A 29 17.25 6.69 -15.05
C LYS A 29 16.67 7.03 -13.67
N LEU A 30 15.54 7.73 -13.59
CA LEU A 30 14.86 8.06 -12.33
C LEU A 30 14.49 6.80 -11.55
N LEU A 31 14.00 5.76 -12.24
CA LEU A 31 13.71 4.46 -11.62
C LEU A 31 14.96 3.74 -11.11
N ARG A 32 16.07 3.81 -11.85
CA ARG A 32 17.35 3.20 -11.44
C ARG A 32 18.06 3.97 -10.33
N VAL A 33 17.79 5.25 -10.16
CA VAL A 33 18.38 6.09 -9.10
C VAL A 33 17.49 6.09 -7.85
N TYR A 34 16.21 6.47 -7.97
CA TYR A 34 15.34 6.70 -6.81
C TYR A 34 14.26 5.63 -6.59
N GLY A 35 14.12 4.68 -7.51
CA GLY A 35 13.00 3.74 -7.51
C GLY A 35 11.65 4.36 -7.94
N PRO A 36 10.56 3.58 -7.89
CA PRO A 36 9.25 4.06 -8.33
C PRO A 36 8.65 5.08 -7.35
N ASN A 37 8.08 6.15 -7.88
CA ASN A 37 7.31 7.10 -7.08
C ASN A 37 5.90 6.55 -6.74
N THR A 38 5.16 7.22 -5.87
CA THR A 38 3.83 6.78 -5.40
C THR A 38 2.83 6.55 -6.53
N GLN A 39 2.82 7.40 -7.56
CA GLN A 39 1.91 7.23 -8.70
C GLN A 39 2.24 5.97 -9.48
N MET A 40 3.52 5.75 -9.79
CA MET A 40 3.97 4.53 -10.48
C MET A 40 3.65 3.29 -9.66
N GLN A 41 3.87 3.33 -8.34
CA GLN A 41 3.56 2.22 -7.44
C GLN A 41 2.07 1.84 -7.48
N ILE A 42 1.18 2.82 -7.35
CA ILE A 42 -0.27 2.59 -7.35
C ILE A 42 -0.74 2.11 -8.74
N GLU A 43 -0.37 2.80 -9.82
CA GLU A 43 -0.80 2.44 -11.18
C GLU A 43 -0.31 1.04 -11.58
N GLN A 44 0.95 0.72 -11.28
CA GLN A 44 1.49 -0.62 -11.50
C GLN A 44 0.77 -1.66 -10.65
N SER A 45 0.42 -1.32 -9.40
CA SER A 45 -0.30 -2.25 -8.52
C SER A 45 -1.69 -2.60 -9.04
N PHE A 46 -2.44 -1.62 -9.54
CA PHE A 46 -3.76 -1.86 -10.15
C PHE A 46 -3.64 -2.68 -11.44
N LYS A 47 -2.64 -2.38 -12.27
CA LYS A 47 -2.36 -3.17 -13.49
C LYS A 47 -2.04 -4.62 -13.17
N TYR A 48 -1.18 -4.87 -12.17
CA TYR A 48 -0.76 -6.22 -11.82
C TYR A 48 -1.79 -7.00 -11.01
N ALA A 49 -2.64 -6.32 -10.24
CA ALA A 49 -3.79 -6.93 -9.59
C ALA A 49 -4.82 -7.51 -10.59
N LEU A 50 -4.78 -7.11 -11.88
CA LEU A 50 -5.62 -7.64 -12.96
C LEU A 50 -4.85 -8.48 -14.00
N LYS A 51 -3.55 -8.67 -13.81
CA LYS A 51 -2.68 -9.32 -14.81
C LYS A 51 -2.99 -10.81 -14.97
N GLU A 52 -3.46 -11.44 -13.91
CA GLU A 52 -3.69 -12.88 -13.80
C GLU A 52 -4.69 -13.14 -12.66
N GLU A 53 -5.28 -14.34 -12.64
CA GLU A 53 -6.21 -14.77 -11.59
C GLU A 53 -5.42 -15.18 -10.35
N TYR A 54 -5.68 -14.54 -9.22
CA TYR A 54 -4.99 -14.82 -7.96
C TYR A 54 -5.89 -15.61 -7.00
N ASN A 55 -5.32 -16.63 -6.36
CA ASN A 55 -6.01 -17.35 -5.30
C ASN A 55 -6.09 -16.51 -4.02
N LEU A 56 -5.04 -15.73 -3.74
CA LEU A 56 -4.91 -14.88 -2.57
C LEU A 56 -4.52 -13.45 -2.97
N ILE A 57 -5.33 -12.48 -2.56
CA ILE A 57 -4.96 -11.05 -2.62
C ILE A 57 -4.66 -10.56 -1.20
N ILE A 58 -3.56 -9.84 -1.04
CA ILE A 58 -3.22 -9.18 0.22
C ILE A 58 -3.67 -7.73 0.15
N LEU A 59 -4.38 -7.27 1.18
CA LEU A 59 -4.80 -5.89 1.37
C LEU A 59 -4.26 -5.40 2.70
N GLY A 60 -3.91 -4.13 2.80
CA GLY A 60 -3.30 -3.60 4.02
C GLY A 60 -2.59 -2.29 3.80
N ASN A 61 -2.07 -1.75 4.90
CA ASN A 61 -1.23 -0.56 4.91
C ASN A 61 0.25 -0.91 4.58
N SER A 62 1.16 0.02 4.89
CA SER A 62 2.60 -0.12 4.64
C SER A 62 3.23 -1.39 5.25
N ARG A 63 2.71 -1.87 6.38
CA ARG A 63 3.24 -3.08 7.03
C ARG A 63 2.97 -4.33 6.23
N MET A 64 1.86 -4.40 5.51
CA MET A 64 1.57 -5.50 4.59
C MET A 64 2.27 -5.32 3.27
N TYR A 65 2.26 -4.09 2.74
CA TYR A 65 2.85 -3.75 1.45
C TYR A 65 4.35 -4.09 1.39
N ARG A 66 5.05 -3.89 2.51
CA ARG A 66 6.48 -4.17 2.64
C ARG A 66 6.76 -5.51 3.33
N GLY A 67 5.98 -5.84 4.35
CA GLY A 67 6.23 -6.97 5.25
C GLY A 67 5.72 -8.32 4.77
N ILE A 68 5.00 -8.41 3.64
CA ILE A 68 4.61 -9.69 3.05
C ILE A 68 5.25 -9.85 1.67
N ASN A 69 5.96 -10.96 1.49
CA ASN A 69 6.46 -11.44 0.21
C ASN A 69 5.57 -12.58 -0.32
N PRO A 70 4.75 -12.33 -1.36
CA PRO A 70 3.94 -13.35 -2.01
C PRO A 70 4.70 -14.57 -2.52
N ASP A 71 5.99 -14.44 -2.85
CA ASP A 71 6.79 -15.57 -3.37
C ASP A 71 6.98 -16.70 -2.33
N MET A 72 6.64 -16.45 -1.07
CA MET A 72 6.72 -17.42 0.03
C MET A 72 5.43 -18.24 0.20
N PHE A 73 4.38 -17.98 -0.59
CA PHE A 73 3.11 -18.69 -0.58
C PHE A 73 3.07 -19.70 -1.73
N ASN A 74 2.50 -20.89 -1.52
CA ASN A 74 2.42 -21.93 -2.58
C ASN A 74 1.13 -21.83 -3.41
N VAL A 75 0.43 -20.69 -3.37
CA VAL A 75 -0.75 -20.41 -4.18
C VAL A 75 -0.53 -19.08 -4.90
N ASN A 76 -1.19 -18.87 -6.05
CA ASN A 76 -0.99 -17.64 -6.80
C ASN A 76 -1.43 -16.44 -5.95
N THR A 77 -0.47 -15.61 -5.55
CA THR A 77 -0.67 -14.58 -4.53
C THR A 77 -0.16 -13.25 -5.06
N TYR A 78 -0.93 -12.19 -4.83
CA TYR A 78 -0.52 -10.83 -5.16
C TYR A 78 -0.71 -9.88 -3.99
N ASN A 79 0.30 -9.05 -3.75
CA ASN A 79 0.24 -8.03 -2.71
C ASN A 79 -0.36 -6.74 -3.27
N PHE A 80 -1.66 -6.53 -3.01
CA PHE A 80 -2.37 -5.32 -3.42
C PHE A 80 -2.48 -4.28 -2.28
N ALA A 81 -1.76 -4.49 -1.18
CA ALA A 81 -1.59 -3.50 -0.13
C ALA A 81 -0.82 -2.29 -0.65
N HIS A 82 -0.94 -1.16 0.04
CA HIS A 82 -0.15 0.02 -0.27
C HIS A 82 0.12 0.84 0.99
N ASP A 83 1.19 1.61 0.98
CA ASP A 83 1.49 2.55 2.05
C ASP A 83 0.27 3.44 2.34
N ASN A 84 -0.08 3.55 3.63
CA ASN A 84 -1.15 4.39 4.15
C ASN A 84 -2.58 4.04 3.69
N ASP A 85 -2.81 2.85 3.12
CA ASP A 85 -4.18 2.42 2.84
C ASP A 85 -4.96 2.21 4.14
N THR A 86 -6.14 2.81 4.21
CA THR A 86 -7.15 2.59 5.24
C THR A 86 -8.22 1.61 4.73
N TYR A 87 -9.12 1.13 5.59
CA TYR A 87 -10.08 0.09 5.20
C TYR A 87 -10.99 0.52 4.05
N ASN A 88 -11.27 1.81 3.91
CA ASN A 88 -12.06 2.28 2.77
C ASN A 88 -11.32 2.06 1.44
N GLN A 89 -10.02 2.35 1.32
CA GLN A 89 -9.28 1.99 0.10
C GLN A 89 -9.29 0.49 -0.15
N MET A 90 -9.13 -0.33 0.90
CA MET A 90 -9.16 -1.79 0.76
C MET A 90 -10.51 -2.28 0.22
N TYR A 91 -11.62 -1.74 0.72
CA TYR A 91 -12.97 -2.04 0.23
C TYR A 91 -13.14 -1.68 -1.24
N TYR A 92 -12.77 -0.47 -1.65
CA TYR A 92 -12.91 -0.05 -3.05
C TYR A 92 -11.93 -0.78 -3.99
N LYS A 93 -10.79 -1.27 -3.49
CA LYS A 93 -9.92 -2.19 -4.23
C LYS A 93 -10.61 -3.52 -4.50
N LEU A 94 -11.39 -4.07 -3.56
CA LEU A 94 -12.20 -5.27 -3.80
C LEU A 94 -13.28 -5.03 -4.85
N LEU A 95 -13.98 -3.90 -4.77
CA LEU A 95 -14.97 -3.52 -5.79
C LEU A 95 -14.33 -3.34 -7.18
N TYR A 96 -13.10 -2.81 -7.23
CA TYR A 96 -12.33 -2.72 -8.46
C TYR A 96 -12.02 -4.10 -9.04
N LEU A 97 -11.62 -5.07 -8.22
CA LEU A 97 -11.40 -6.45 -8.67
C LEU A 97 -12.69 -7.09 -9.20
N GLU A 98 -13.81 -6.92 -8.51
CA GLU A 98 -15.12 -7.41 -8.97
C GLU A 98 -15.53 -6.81 -10.31
N LYS A 99 -15.44 -5.48 -10.45
CA LYS A 99 -15.80 -4.79 -11.69
C LYS A 99 -15.01 -5.31 -12.89
N ASN A 100 -13.81 -5.84 -12.67
CA ASN A 100 -12.94 -6.42 -13.69
C ASN A 100 -12.97 -7.96 -13.72
N ASN A 101 -13.92 -8.60 -13.03
CA ASN A 101 -14.08 -10.05 -12.94
C ASN A 101 -12.81 -10.79 -12.46
N ASN A 102 -12.05 -10.19 -11.54
CA ASN A 102 -10.79 -10.73 -11.03
C ASN A 102 -10.79 -10.90 -9.49
N LEU A 103 -11.93 -11.31 -8.93
CA LEU A 103 -12.03 -11.58 -7.48
C LEU A 103 -11.21 -12.83 -7.11
N PRO A 104 -10.48 -12.80 -5.98
CA PRO A 104 -9.72 -13.95 -5.51
C PRO A 104 -10.60 -14.96 -4.75
N ASN A 105 -10.08 -16.16 -4.51
CA ASN A 105 -10.72 -17.12 -3.60
C ASN A 105 -10.63 -16.65 -2.14
N SER A 106 -9.60 -15.89 -1.81
CA SER A 106 -9.30 -15.49 -0.43
C SER A 106 -8.61 -14.14 -0.37
N VAL A 107 -8.82 -13.43 0.73
CA VAL A 107 -8.15 -12.16 1.02
C VAL A 107 -7.43 -12.25 2.36
N LEU A 108 -6.20 -11.74 2.38
CA LEU A 108 -5.44 -11.49 3.60
C LEU A 108 -5.48 -9.99 3.90
N ILE A 109 -6.17 -9.60 4.96
CA ILE A 109 -6.32 -8.22 5.39
C ILE A 109 -5.34 -7.96 6.53
N GLY A 110 -4.38 -7.07 6.31
CA GLY A 110 -3.56 -6.55 7.38
C GLY A 110 -4.31 -5.59 8.27
N THR A 111 -4.14 -5.76 9.56
CA THR A 111 -4.61 -4.85 10.58
C THR A 111 -3.44 -4.33 11.42
N ASP A 112 -3.63 -3.15 12.00
CA ASP A 112 -2.69 -2.51 12.92
C ASP A 112 -3.48 -1.78 14.00
N TYR A 113 -2.91 -1.64 15.19
CA TYR A 113 -3.53 -0.91 16.29
C TYR A 113 -3.81 0.55 15.95
N PHE A 114 -3.08 1.18 15.02
CA PHE A 114 -3.44 2.52 14.53
C PHE A 114 -4.41 2.50 13.33
N GLN A 115 -4.75 1.34 12.75
CA GLN A 115 -5.44 1.27 11.45
C GLN A 115 -6.84 1.90 11.45
N PHE A 116 -7.55 1.87 12.59
CA PHE A 116 -8.87 2.50 12.71
C PHE A 116 -8.81 3.99 13.07
N SER A 117 -7.63 4.56 13.34
CA SER A 117 -7.53 5.89 13.95
C SER A 117 -7.61 7.04 12.95
N PHE A 118 -7.59 6.76 11.65
CA PHE A 118 -7.52 7.77 10.60
C PHE A 118 -8.21 7.31 9.32
N ILE A 119 -8.53 8.26 8.44
CA ILE A 119 -8.89 8.01 7.05
C ILE A 119 -7.80 8.62 6.17
N ALA A 120 -7.21 7.82 5.29
CA ALA A 120 -6.14 8.30 4.42
C ALA A 120 -6.70 9.07 3.23
N ASP A 121 -6.19 10.27 2.96
CA ASP A 121 -6.59 11.12 1.83
C ASP A 121 -5.42 11.52 0.91
N THR A 122 -4.20 11.36 1.39
CA THR A 122 -2.95 11.80 0.76
C THR A 122 -2.70 11.22 -0.64
N ARG A 123 -3.37 10.12 -1.01
CA ARG A 123 -3.25 9.43 -2.31
C ARG A 123 -4.50 9.57 -3.18
N ASN A 124 -5.50 10.33 -2.75
CA ASN A 124 -6.77 10.48 -3.47
C ASN A 124 -6.60 11.12 -4.85
N TYR A 125 -5.55 11.91 -5.06
CA TYR A 125 -5.26 12.49 -6.37
C TYR A 125 -5.00 11.42 -7.46
N ILE A 126 -4.61 10.20 -7.05
CA ILE A 126 -4.42 9.01 -7.90
C ILE A 126 -5.66 8.11 -7.80
N TYR A 127 -6.12 7.78 -6.58
CA TYR A 127 -7.22 6.84 -6.40
C TYR A 127 -8.53 7.30 -7.03
N LYS A 128 -8.79 8.61 -7.09
CA LYS A 128 -10.01 9.15 -7.73
C LYS A 128 -10.16 8.81 -9.22
N SER A 129 -9.07 8.48 -9.91
CA SER A 129 -9.11 8.05 -11.32
C SER A 129 -9.16 6.54 -11.51
N LEU A 130 -8.92 5.76 -10.45
CA LEU A 130 -8.84 4.30 -10.52
C LEU A 130 -10.03 3.60 -9.84
N LEU A 131 -10.52 4.18 -8.74
CA LEU A 131 -11.62 3.64 -7.94
C LEU A 131 -12.97 4.19 -8.41
N ASP A 132 -14.04 3.56 -7.93
CA ASP A 132 -15.40 4.02 -8.20
C ASP A 132 -15.62 5.45 -7.67
N PRO A 133 -16.35 6.34 -8.38
CA PRO A 133 -16.59 7.71 -7.92
C PRO A 133 -17.20 7.82 -6.53
N GLU A 134 -17.95 6.81 -6.05
CA GLU A 134 -18.48 6.76 -4.68
C GLU A 134 -17.37 6.85 -3.62
N TYR A 135 -16.15 6.38 -3.91
CA TYR A 135 -14.98 6.49 -3.04
C TYR A 135 -14.71 7.93 -2.58
N MET A 136 -14.88 8.89 -3.49
CA MET A 136 -14.58 10.29 -3.18
C MET A 136 -15.63 10.95 -2.28
N LYS A 137 -16.78 10.31 -2.03
CA LYS A 137 -17.81 10.85 -1.12
C LYS A 137 -17.41 10.80 0.34
N ASP A 138 -16.46 9.94 0.70
CA ASP A 138 -15.90 9.88 2.06
C ASP A 138 -15.06 11.11 2.42
N TYR A 139 -14.73 11.95 1.43
CA TYR A 139 -13.76 13.03 1.56
C TYR A 139 -14.35 14.39 1.22
N SER A 140 -13.94 15.41 1.97
CA SER A 140 -14.17 16.81 1.58
C SER A 140 -13.19 17.18 0.45
N PHE A 141 -13.71 17.33 -0.77
CA PHE A 141 -12.87 17.74 -1.91
C PHE A 141 -12.61 19.25 -1.90
N HIS A 142 -11.34 19.64 -1.80
CA HIS A 142 -10.89 21.02 -1.93
C HIS A 142 -10.10 21.21 -3.24
N PHE A 143 -10.76 21.74 -4.27
CA PHE A 143 -10.19 21.90 -5.61
C PHE A 143 -8.84 22.62 -5.63
N ASN A 144 -8.72 23.73 -4.88
CA ASN A 144 -7.50 24.53 -4.84
C ASN A 144 -6.33 23.74 -4.22
N GLU A 145 -6.58 22.93 -3.20
CA GLU A 145 -5.56 22.10 -2.57
C GLU A 145 -5.11 20.97 -3.49
N ASP A 146 -6.04 20.32 -4.20
CA ASP A 146 -5.71 19.30 -5.19
C ASP A 146 -4.88 19.88 -6.35
N MET A 147 -5.24 21.06 -6.85
CA MET A 147 -4.48 21.76 -7.89
C MET A 147 -3.09 22.16 -7.41
N ASN A 148 -2.97 22.71 -6.20
CA ASN A 148 -1.67 23.08 -5.63
C ASN A 148 -0.78 21.84 -5.44
N ARG A 149 -1.32 20.75 -4.91
CA ARG A 149 -0.60 19.48 -4.77
C ARG A 149 -0.10 18.96 -6.11
N ARG A 150 -0.95 18.93 -7.15
CA ARG A 150 -0.56 18.51 -8.51
C ARG A 150 0.58 19.37 -9.07
N MET A 151 0.51 20.69 -8.85
CA MET A 151 1.58 21.60 -9.30
C MET A 151 2.89 21.35 -8.55
N THR A 152 2.84 21.14 -7.23
CA THR A 152 4.00 20.79 -6.41
C THR A 152 4.61 19.45 -6.83
N GLU A 153 3.79 18.43 -7.07
CA GLU A 153 4.24 17.12 -7.55
C GLU A 153 4.88 17.22 -8.94
N LEU A 154 4.30 18.00 -9.87
CA LEU A 154 4.89 18.25 -11.17
C LEU A 154 6.27 18.91 -11.05
N GLN A 155 6.39 19.94 -10.22
CA GLN A 155 7.66 20.64 -9.98
C GLN A 155 8.71 19.70 -9.36
N ASN A 156 8.34 18.96 -8.32
CA ASN A 156 9.23 18.01 -7.65
C ASN A 156 9.67 16.90 -8.61
N ASN A 157 8.77 16.35 -9.42
CA ASN A 157 9.11 15.33 -10.41
C ASN A 157 10.09 15.87 -11.47
N LEU A 158 9.93 17.12 -11.91
CA LEU A 158 10.87 17.74 -12.85
C LEU A 158 12.25 17.96 -12.23
N LEU A 159 12.29 18.39 -10.96
CA LEU A 159 13.54 18.55 -10.20
C LEU A 159 14.25 17.20 -10.00
N LEU A 160 13.52 16.15 -9.60
CA LEU A 160 14.07 14.80 -9.45
C LEU A 160 14.61 14.27 -10.78
N ARG A 161 13.90 14.49 -11.90
CA ARG A 161 14.39 14.12 -13.23
C ARG A 161 15.68 14.83 -13.59
N TRP A 162 15.75 16.13 -13.32
CA TRP A 162 16.97 16.90 -13.55
C TRP A 162 18.14 16.39 -12.71
N ASN A 163 17.93 16.15 -11.41
CA ASN A 163 18.97 15.66 -10.50
C ASN A 163 19.42 14.25 -10.87
N SER A 164 18.51 13.37 -11.31
CA SER A 164 18.84 11.99 -11.69
C SER A 164 19.88 11.87 -12.81
N ILE A 165 20.07 12.91 -13.62
CA ILE A 165 21.07 12.96 -14.69
C ILE A 165 22.50 12.94 -14.12
N PHE A 166 22.67 13.52 -12.93
CA PHE A 166 23.97 13.71 -12.28
C PHE A 166 24.21 12.70 -11.15
N GLU A 167 23.23 11.87 -10.82
CA GLU A 167 23.32 10.89 -9.75
C GLU A 167 23.69 9.48 -10.28
N GLU A 168 24.50 8.78 -9.50
CA GLU A 168 24.83 7.37 -9.73
C GLU A 168 23.65 6.47 -9.37
N GLU A 169 23.62 5.27 -9.95
CA GLU A 169 22.57 4.30 -9.61
C GLU A 169 22.84 3.73 -8.22
N ASP A 170 21.81 3.70 -7.37
CA ASP A 170 21.90 3.17 -6.02
C ASP A 170 21.43 1.71 -5.99
N GLU A 171 22.34 0.79 -5.65
CA GLU A 171 22.03 -0.63 -5.48
C GLU A 171 21.12 -0.89 -4.27
N ASN A 172 21.12 0.02 -3.28
CA ASN A 172 20.26 -0.03 -2.09
C ASN A 172 19.02 0.87 -2.21
N ARG A 173 18.59 1.20 -3.44
CA ARG A 173 17.35 1.95 -3.64
C ARG A 173 16.11 1.13 -3.29
N ARG A 174 15.01 1.83 -3.04
CA ARG A 174 13.67 1.23 -2.95
C ARG A 174 13.20 0.69 -4.31
N TYR A 175 12.46 -0.42 -4.32
CA TYR A 175 11.91 -1.00 -5.54
C TYR A 175 10.61 -1.76 -5.29
N LEU A 176 9.76 -1.81 -6.33
CA LEU A 176 8.51 -2.57 -6.33
C LEU A 176 8.70 -3.86 -7.11
N LYS A 177 8.46 -5.01 -6.46
CA LYS A 177 8.49 -6.32 -7.11
C LYS A 177 7.24 -6.52 -7.97
N GLY A 178 7.34 -7.40 -8.97
CA GLY A 178 6.20 -7.76 -9.83
C GLY A 178 5.04 -8.43 -9.10
N ASN A 179 5.30 -8.99 -7.91
CA ASN A 179 4.30 -9.60 -7.04
C ASN A 179 3.61 -8.59 -6.10
N GLY A 180 3.95 -7.30 -6.21
CA GLY A 180 3.34 -6.21 -5.42
C GLY A 180 4.03 -5.89 -4.11
N GLN A 181 5.05 -6.64 -3.67
CA GLN A 181 5.82 -6.28 -2.48
C GLN A 181 6.74 -5.09 -2.77
N PHE A 182 6.71 -4.08 -1.88
CA PHE A 182 7.61 -2.94 -1.95
C PHE A 182 8.73 -3.04 -0.94
N ILE A 183 9.97 -2.94 -1.42
CA ILE A 183 11.15 -3.04 -0.58
C ILE A 183 11.74 -1.64 -0.41
N ILE A 184 11.90 -1.24 0.85
CA ILE A 184 12.66 -0.05 1.23
C ILE A 184 13.78 -0.51 2.16
N PRO A 185 15.04 -0.40 1.74
CA PRO A 185 16.17 -0.67 2.62
C PRO A 185 16.27 0.35 3.74
N GLY A 186 16.80 -0.08 4.88
CA GLY A 186 17.07 0.76 6.02
C GLY A 186 17.70 -0.03 7.15
N ILE A 187 18.10 0.69 8.19
CA ILE A 187 18.82 0.13 9.34
C ILE A 187 18.06 0.56 10.59
N PRO A 188 17.51 -0.39 11.36
CA PRO A 188 16.74 -0.09 12.54
C PRO A 188 17.67 0.38 13.66
N SER A 189 17.16 1.22 14.56
CA SER A 189 17.82 1.61 15.80
C SER A 189 16.97 1.21 17.01
N GLU A 190 17.62 0.78 18.09
CA GLU A 190 16.97 0.49 19.39
C GLU A 190 16.25 1.71 19.98
N THR A 191 16.63 2.92 19.54
CA THR A 191 16.04 4.18 20.00
C THR A 191 14.97 4.72 19.06
N ASP A 192 14.60 3.99 17.99
CA ASP A 192 13.54 4.46 17.12
C ASP A 192 12.22 4.53 17.90
N THR A 193 11.47 5.60 17.65
CA THR A 193 10.17 5.87 18.24
C THR A 193 9.22 6.38 17.19
N VAL A 194 7.93 6.10 17.38
CA VAL A 194 6.84 6.66 16.59
C VAL A 194 5.70 7.01 17.53
N THR A 195 4.97 8.07 17.20
CA THR A 195 3.73 8.42 17.89
C THR A 195 2.55 7.85 17.12
N ARG A 196 1.69 7.10 17.81
CA ARG A 196 0.48 6.51 17.24
C ARG A 196 -0.75 6.99 17.98
N GLU A 197 -1.85 7.07 17.24
CA GLU A 197 -3.17 7.29 17.83
C GLU A 197 -3.87 5.95 18.08
N SER A 198 -4.60 5.89 19.19
CA SER A 198 -5.28 4.70 19.69
C SER A 198 -6.78 4.98 19.73
N LYS A 199 -7.39 5.08 18.54
CA LYS A 199 -8.80 5.44 18.35
C LYS A 199 -9.43 4.54 17.29
N MET A 200 -10.70 4.18 17.48
CA MET A 200 -11.50 3.50 16.47
C MET A 200 -12.53 4.44 15.86
N LEU A 201 -12.22 5.02 14.69
CA LEU A 201 -13.15 5.90 13.98
C LEU A 201 -14.34 5.11 13.42
N PRO A 202 -15.58 5.61 13.56
CA PRO A 202 -16.78 4.93 13.03
C PRO A 202 -16.69 4.59 11.54
N ILE A 203 -16.17 5.50 10.71
CA ILE A 203 -16.02 5.27 9.26
C ILE A 203 -15.07 4.10 8.95
N GLN A 204 -13.99 3.93 9.71
CA GLN A 204 -13.06 2.83 9.50
C GLN A 204 -13.64 1.50 9.99
N LYS A 205 -14.40 1.52 11.08
CA LYS A 205 -15.19 0.36 11.54
C LYS A 205 -16.19 -0.08 10.48
N GLU A 206 -16.96 0.87 9.95
CA GLU A 206 -17.94 0.63 8.88
C GLU A 206 -17.29 -0.01 7.65
N TYR A 207 -16.15 0.51 7.18
CA TYR A 207 -15.48 -0.08 6.02
C TYR A 207 -14.85 -1.44 6.30
N PHE A 208 -14.33 -1.68 7.50
CA PHE A 208 -13.84 -3.00 7.89
C PHE A 208 -14.98 -4.04 7.88
N GLU A 209 -16.13 -3.69 8.46
CA GLU A 209 -17.33 -4.52 8.45
C GLU A 209 -17.85 -4.76 7.02
N LYS A 210 -17.91 -3.71 6.18
CA LYS A 210 -18.26 -3.84 4.76
C LYS A 210 -17.35 -4.80 4.01
N ILE A 211 -16.05 -4.81 4.27
CA ILE A 211 -15.14 -5.77 3.64
C ILE A 211 -15.51 -7.19 4.03
N ILE A 212 -15.75 -7.44 5.32
CA ILE A 212 -16.09 -8.78 5.83
C ILE A 212 -17.41 -9.25 5.22
N GLU A 213 -18.46 -8.43 5.28
CA GLU A 213 -19.79 -8.73 4.72
C GLU A 213 -19.70 -8.98 3.22
N TYR A 214 -19.01 -8.11 2.48
CA TYR A 214 -18.83 -8.25 1.05
C TYR A 214 -18.10 -9.56 0.68
N CYS A 215 -17.03 -9.89 1.40
CA CYS A 215 -16.30 -11.13 1.16
C CYS A 215 -17.19 -12.36 1.45
N LYS A 216 -17.97 -12.33 2.53
CA LYS A 216 -18.93 -13.38 2.86
C LYS A 216 -19.97 -13.58 1.75
N ASP A 217 -20.57 -12.50 1.27
CA ASP A 217 -21.58 -12.54 0.19
C ASP A 217 -21.02 -13.09 -1.13
N LYS A 218 -19.72 -12.89 -1.37
CA LYS A 218 -19.01 -13.38 -2.56
C LYS A 218 -18.33 -14.74 -2.35
N ASN A 219 -18.51 -15.39 -1.19
CA ASN A 219 -17.81 -16.61 -0.80
C ASN A 219 -16.28 -16.49 -0.88
N ILE A 220 -15.76 -15.30 -0.59
CA ILE A 220 -14.32 -15.02 -0.47
C ILE A 220 -13.93 -15.24 1.00
N LYS A 221 -12.95 -16.10 1.23
CA LYS A 221 -12.47 -16.35 2.59
C LYS A 221 -11.63 -15.17 3.09
N VAL A 222 -11.92 -14.71 4.31
CA VAL A 222 -11.21 -13.60 4.95
C VAL A 222 -10.27 -14.11 6.03
N ILE A 223 -9.01 -13.67 5.97
CA ILE A 223 -8.04 -13.83 7.05
C ILE A 223 -7.56 -12.44 7.43
N VAL A 224 -7.70 -12.09 8.71
CA VAL A 224 -7.13 -10.86 9.26
C VAL A 224 -5.82 -11.19 9.94
N VAL A 225 -4.78 -10.39 9.69
CA VAL A 225 -3.46 -10.57 10.29
C VAL A 225 -2.97 -9.29 10.94
N MET A 226 -2.48 -9.41 12.17
CA MET A 226 -1.68 -8.39 12.84
C MET A 226 -0.21 -8.78 12.74
N PRO A 227 0.61 -8.09 11.92
CA PRO A 227 2.06 -8.34 11.86
C PRO A 227 2.78 -8.16 13.20
N PRO A 228 4.02 -8.66 13.36
CA PRO A 228 4.82 -8.43 14.57
C PRO A 228 5.09 -6.95 14.83
N LEU A 229 5.16 -6.55 16.10
CA LEU A 229 5.45 -5.17 16.51
C LEU A 229 6.74 -5.11 17.33
N ARG A 230 7.47 -4.00 17.21
CA ARG A 230 8.57 -3.67 18.13
C ARG A 230 8.01 -3.14 19.44
N LYS A 231 8.70 -3.43 20.55
CA LYS A 231 8.32 -2.99 21.90
C LYS A 231 8.11 -1.48 21.99
N ASN A 232 8.97 -0.70 21.34
CA ASN A 232 8.90 0.76 21.34
C ASN A 232 7.69 1.32 20.56
N GLU A 233 7.09 0.55 19.66
CA GLU A 233 5.83 0.95 19.03
C GLU A 233 4.64 0.63 19.94
N LEU A 234 4.71 -0.50 20.67
CA LEU A 234 3.65 -0.93 21.58
C LEU A 234 3.36 0.03 22.74
N ILE A 235 4.33 0.85 23.15
CA ILE A 235 4.15 1.84 24.22
C ILE A 235 3.07 2.88 23.93
N ASN A 236 2.65 3.02 22.66
CA ASN A 236 1.59 3.94 22.25
C ASN A 236 0.18 3.45 22.62
N TYR A 237 0.03 2.18 23.03
CA TYR A 237 -1.25 1.54 23.24
C TYR A 237 -1.42 1.11 24.69
N THR A 238 -2.60 1.39 25.26
CA THR A 238 -2.97 0.88 26.58
C THR A 238 -3.42 -0.57 26.47
N ASP A 239 -3.23 -1.36 27.53
CA ASP A 239 -3.70 -2.76 27.56
C ASP A 239 -5.22 -2.87 27.29
N GLU A 240 -5.99 -1.89 27.76
CA GLU A 240 -7.43 -1.82 27.53
C GLU A 240 -7.76 -1.62 26.04
N TYR A 241 -7.05 -0.71 25.36
CA TYR A 241 -7.22 -0.52 23.91
C TYR A 241 -6.81 -1.78 23.12
N LEU A 242 -5.69 -2.41 23.48
CA LEU A 242 -5.26 -3.65 22.84
C LEU A 242 -6.30 -4.75 22.98
N LYS A 243 -6.93 -4.87 24.15
CA LYS A 243 -8.00 -5.83 24.40
C LYS A 243 -9.26 -5.50 23.59
N GLU A 244 -9.71 -4.24 23.63
CA GLU A 244 -10.89 -3.78 22.89
C GLU A 244 -10.72 -4.00 21.38
N PHE A 245 -9.57 -3.63 20.84
CA PHE A 245 -9.24 -3.81 19.42
C PHE A 245 -9.31 -5.29 19.03
N ASN A 246 -8.61 -6.15 19.78
CA ASN A 246 -8.58 -7.59 19.47
C ASN A 246 -9.98 -8.22 19.59
N GLN A 247 -10.76 -7.80 20.58
CA GLN A 247 -12.14 -8.27 20.73
C GLN A 247 -12.98 -7.83 19.53
N TYR A 248 -12.90 -6.56 19.12
CA TYR A 248 -13.64 -6.05 17.97
C TYR A 248 -13.33 -6.83 16.68
N ILE A 249 -12.06 -7.11 16.39
CA ILE A 249 -11.69 -7.90 15.20
C ILE A 249 -12.32 -9.30 15.24
N ASN A 250 -12.26 -9.99 16.39
CA ASN A 250 -12.86 -11.32 16.52
C ASN A 250 -14.39 -11.27 16.40
N ASP A 251 -15.03 -10.29 17.04
CA ASP A 251 -16.48 -10.12 17.03
C ASP A 251 -16.99 -9.82 15.60
N SER A 252 -16.28 -8.99 14.83
CA SER A 252 -16.61 -8.71 13.43
C SER A 252 -16.44 -9.91 12.51
N LEU A 253 -15.44 -10.75 12.76
CA LEU A 253 -15.15 -11.93 11.95
C LEU A 253 -16.11 -13.10 12.21
N GLY A 254 -16.64 -13.20 13.44
CA GLY A 254 -17.49 -14.31 13.86
C GLY A 254 -16.72 -15.65 13.96
N GLU A 255 -17.46 -16.75 14.10
CA GLU A 255 -16.87 -18.08 14.33
C GLU A 255 -16.09 -18.63 13.13
N ASP A 256 -16.47 -18.24 11.91
CA ASP A 256 -15.87 -18.75 10.65
C ASP A 256 -14.63 -17.94 10.20
N GLY A 257 -14.38 -16.78 10.82
CA GLY A 257 -13.28 -15.91 10.45
C GLY A 257 -11.97 -16.26 11.16
N VAL A 258 -10.84 -15.94 10.51
CA VAL A 258 -9.51 -16.26 11.05
C VAL A 258 -8.77 -14.97 11.39
N TYR A 259 -8.48 -14.75 12.68
CA TYR A 259 -7.60 -13.68 13.14
C TYR A 259 -6.25 -14.23 13.63
N LEU A 260 -5.18 -13.89 12.93
CA LEU A 260 -3.82 -14.28 13.30
C LEU A 260 -3.06 -13.08 13.85
N ASN A 261 -2.83 -13.07 15.17
CA ASN A 261 -2.12 -11.98 15.84
C ASN A 261 -0.68 -12.36 16.18
N PHE A 262 0.29 -11.66 15.57
CA PHE A 262 1.73 -11.85 15.76
C PHE A 262 2.40 -10.73 16.55
N THR A 263 1.64 -9.81 17.16
CA THR A 263 2.15 -8.66 17.92
C THR A 263 3.32 -9.02 18.83
N TYR A 264 3.20 -10.13 19.57
CA TYR A 264 4.17 -10.58 20.58
C TYR A 264 4.99 -11.80 20.13
N ASP A 265 5.11 -12.05 18.82
CA ASP A 265 5.80 -13.23 18.34
C ASP A 265 7.32 -13.14 18.58
N ALA A 266 7.80 -13.92 19.55
CA ALA A 266 9.19 -13.92 20.02
C ALA A 266 10.21 -14.36 18.96
N ARG A 267 9.77 -14.85 17.79
CA ARG A 267 10.67 -15.18 16.69
C ARG A 267 11.25 -13.92 16.04
N PHE A 268 10.62 -12.76 16.20
CA PHE A 268 11.08 -11.50 15.62
C PHE A 268 11.95 -10.70 16.58
N ASN A 269 13.05 -10.15 16.06
CA ASN A 269 13.95 -9.25 16.78
C ASN A 269 14.24 -8.01 15.93
N ILE A 270 14.99 -7.05 16.46
CA ILE A 270 15.27 -5.78 15.79
C ILE A 270 15.86 -5.94 14.38
N ASN A 271 16.69 -6.97 14.15
CA ASN A 271 17.34 -7.19 12.85
C ASN A 271 16.38 -7.73 11.77
N ASP A 272 15.10 -7.97 12.09
CA ASP A 272 14.07 -8.30 11.10
C ASP A 272 13.37 -7.03 10.56
N PHE A 273 13.78 -5.83 10.97
CA PHE A 273 13.11 -4.56 10.67
C PHE A 273 14.02 -3.59 9.92
N THR A 274 13.42 -2.74 9.08
CA THR A 274 14.11 -1.60 8.45
C THR A 274 14.02 -0.32 9.28
N ASP A 275 13.03 -0.21 10.17
CA ASP A 275 12.78 0.93 11.06
C ASP A 275 11.96 0.49 12.30
N ILE A 276 11.26 1.42 12.96
CA ILE A 276 10.39 1.13 14.12
C ILE A 276 9.19 0.22 13.81
N THR A 277 8.73 0.20 12.55
CA THR A 277 7.42 -0.36 12.17
C THR A 277 7.51 -1.43 11.09
N HIS A 278 8.39 -1.27 10.11
CA HIS A 278 8.40 -2.07 8.90
C HIS A 278 9.45 -3.18 8.96
N LEU A 279 9.05 -4.39 8.57
CA LEU A 279 10.00 -5.48 8.35
C LEU A 279 10.94 -5.12 7.19
N ASP A 280 12.18 -5.58 7.28
CA ASP A 280 13.09 -5.57 6.13
C ASP A 280 12.76 -6.73 5.17
N LYS A 281 13.58 -6.92 4.12
CA LYS A 281 13.32 -7.95 3.11
C LYS A 281 13.37 -9.36 3.72
N GLU A 282 14.37 -9.65 4.53
CA GLU A 282 14.60 -10.97 5.14
C GLU A 282 13.54 -11.26 6.23
N GLY A 283 13.17 -10.24 7.01
CA GLY A 283 12.08 -10.27 7.98
C GLY A 283 10.72 -10.49 7.32
N ALA A 284 10.46 -9.85 6.18
CA ALA A 284 9.26 -10.08 5.38
C ALA A 284 9.19 -11.51 4.84
N ASP A 285 10.31 -12.06 4.33
CA ASP A 285 10.38 -13.46 3.88
C ASP A 285 10.09 -14.43 5.02
N LYS A 286 10.71 -14.19 6.19
CA LYS A 286 10.49 -14.96 7.41
C LYS A 286 9.03 -14.91 7.86
N PHE A 287 8.44 -13.71 7.92
CA PHE A 287 7.06 -13.54 8.33
C PHE A 287 6.09 -14.22 7.36
N SER A 288 6.33 -14.10 6.06
CA SER A 288 5.50 -14.72 5.04
C SER A 288 5.52 -16.25 5.11
N LYS A 289 6.68 -16.87 5.37
CA LYS A 289 6.78 -18.32 5.58
C LYS A 289 5.99 -18.78 6.82
N ILE A 290 6.17 -18.07 7.94
CA ILE A 290 5.45 -18.33 9.19
C ILE A 290 3.94 -18.22 8.97
N LEU A 291 3.51 -17.19 8.25
CA LEU A 291 2.12 -16.94 7.95
C LEU A 291 1.56 -18.05 7.06
N TRP A 292 2.26 -18.40 5.99
CA TRP A 292 1.86 -19.47 5.08
C TRP A 292 1.67 -20.82 5.79
N ASP A 293 2.56 -21.16 6.73
CA ASP A 293 2.41 -22.39 7.51
C ASP A 293 1.19 -22.38 8.45
N ARG A 294 0.80 -21.21 8.97
CA ARG A 294 -0.47 -21.05 9.70
C ARG A 294 -1.69 -21.11 8.78
N PHE A 295 -1.56 -20.60 7.56
CA PHE A 295 -2.60 -20.62 6.55
C PHE A 295 -2.93 -22.04 6.09
N LYS A 296 -1.92 -22.87 5.77
CA LYS A 296 -2.11 -24.27 5.35
C LYS A 296 -2.92 -25.09 6.35
N ILE A 297 -2.75 -24.85 7.65
CA ILE A 297 -3.48 -25.57 8.69
C ILE A 297 -5.00 -25.25 8.61
N ASN A 298 -5.34 -24.07 8.09
CA ASN A 298 -6.71 -23.57 8.03
C ASN A 298 -7.31 -23.63 6.61
N PHE A 299 -6.59 -24.13 5.60
CA PHE A 299 -7.09 -24.38 4.24
C PHE A 299 -7.05 -25.88 3.95
N PRO A 300 -8.20 -26.58 3.85
CA PRO A 300 -8.24 -27.96 3.38
C PRO A 300 -7.85 -28.10 1.90
#